data_AF-A2FTV5-F1
#
_entry.id   AF-A2FTV5-F1
#
_cell.length_a   1.000
_cell.length_b   1.000
_cell.length_c   1.000
_cell.angle_alpha   90.00
_cell.angle_beta   90.00
_cell.angle_gamma   90.00
#
_symmetry.space_group_name_H-M   'P 1'
#
loop_
_entity.id
_entity.type
_entity.pdbx_description
1 polymer ?
#
loop_
_entity_poly.entity_id
_entity_poly.type
_entity_poly.pdbx_seq_one_letter_code
_entity_poly.pdbx_strand_id
1 'polypeptide(L)'
;MPKHYGSGSGGGQTAVKFLQNDLWHRVIVSGAGGGSDNVNVPDNYNKTDDGSGGSGGGFIGQGYWLNGTLNSLRLANSTFGFTFGSGESAQEEGSKNLNGVSPGFGYSDRAGAGSGWFGGFASHNGNSGSGGGSSWALCANAIIPQGSIPAKGSFWMENESHPYSFSLNDGYIFSDVKTFPGIWDGNGRLVITILDSIVYPSCMCNHYLHYSYSLFLVFFLM
;
A
#
# COMPACT_ATOMS: atom_id res chain seq x y z
N MET A 1 -32.55 12.77 -13.64
CA MET A 1 -31.95 12.86 -12.29
C MET A 1 -31.21 11.56 -12.05
N PRO A 2 -29.93 11.56 -11.60
CA PRO A 2 -29.26 10.31 -11.27
C PRO A 2 -29.97 9.69 -10.05
N LYS A 3 -30.42 8.45 -10.17
CA LYS A 3 -31.35 7.77 -9.25
C LYS A 3 -30.62 6.81 -8.30
N HIS A 4 -29.37 7.12 -7.98
CA HIS A 4 -28.49 6.25 -7.19
C HIS A 4 -27.84 7.10 -6.09
N TYR A 5 -28.15 6.75 -4.84
CA TYR A 5 -27.52 7.31 -3.65
C TYR A 5 -26.44 6.34 -3.22
N GLY A 6 -25.21 6.84 -3.12
CA GLY A 6 -24.12 6.02 -2.64
C GLY A 6 -22.78 6.75 -2.60
N SER A 7 -21.88 6.28 -1.76
CA SER A 7 -20.53 6.82 -1.54
C SER A 7 -19.50 5.68 -1.51
N GLY A 8 -18.69 5.61 -2.56
CA GLY A 8 -17.47 4.80 -2.58
C GLY A 8 -16.23 5.69 -2.50
N SER A 9 -15.23 5.26 -1.74
CA SER A 9 -13.92 5.92 -1.73
C SER A 9 -12.98 5.32 -2.77
N GLY A 10 -12.02 6.12 -3.24
CA GLY A 10 -10.90 5.64 -4.05
C GLY A 10 -9.67 5.35 -3.19
N GLY A 11 -8.82 4.46 -3.67
CA GLY A 11 -7.50 4.28 -3.07
C GLY A 11 -6.61 5.51 -3.24
N GLY A 12 -5.98 5.96 -2.15
CA GLY A 12 -5.21 7.20 -2.11
C GLY A 12 -3.71 7.00 -2.22
N GLN A 13 -3.00 7.94 -2.86
CA GLN A 13 -1.56 8.10 -2.72
C GLN A 13 -1.29 9.04 -1.53
N THR A 14 -0.30 8.73 -0.69
CA THR A 14 0.08 9.58 0.44
C THR A 14 1.57 9.91 0.39
N ALA A 15 1.92 11.17 0.62
CA ALA A 15 3.28 11.62 0.88
C ALA A 15 3.40 12.03 2.35
N VAL A 16 4.50 11.65 3.01
CA VAL A 16 4.72 11.96 4.43
C VAL A 16 5.68 13.15 4.56
N LYS A 17 5.37 14.09 5.45
CA LYS A 17 6.24 15.20 5.83
C LYS A 17 6.73 15.01 7.26
N PHE A 18 8.05 14.96 7.44
CA PHE A 18 8.66 14.90 8.77
C PHE A 18 8.76 16.32 9.36
N LEU A 19 8.29 16.50 10.60
CA LEU A 19 8.37 17.78 11.33
C LEU A 19 9.71 17.95 12.07
N GLN A 20 10.31 16.83 12.47
CA GLN A 20 11.62 16.76 13.11
C GLN A 20 12.28 15.49 12.56
N ASN A 21 13.45 15.63 11.94
CA ASN A 21 14.12 14.53 11.26
C ASN A 21 15.60 14.50 11.66
N ASP A 22 16.00 13.46 12.37
CA ASP A 22 17.35 13.20 12.86
C ASP A 22 18.15 12.28 11.93
N LEU A 23 17.50 11.65 10.94
CA LEU A 23 18.11 10.73 9.96
C LEU A 23 17.46 10.82 8.57
N TRP A 24 18.19 10.46 7.52
CA TRP A 24 17.66 10.44 6.14
C TRP A 24 16.75 9.21 5.92
N HIS A 25 15.52 9.25 6.41
CA HIS A 25 14.51 8.25 6.08
C HIS A 25 13.60 8.73 4.94
N ARG A 26 13.51 7.95 3.85
CA ARG A 26 12.49 8.15 2.82
C ARG A 26 11.36 7.15 3.08
N VAL A 27 10.24 7.63 3.61
CA VAL A 27 9.02 6.82 3.75
C VAL A 27 8.17 7.00 2.50
N ILE A 28 7.82 5.88 1.88
CA ILE A 28 6.94 5.83 0.71
C ILE A 28 5.68 5.08 1.16
N VAL A 29 4.53 5.75 1.11
CA VAL A 29 3.25 5.15 1.49
C VAL A 29 2.60 4.56 0.25
N SER A 30 2.11 3.33 0.39
CA SER A 30 1.44 2.60 -0.68
C SER A 30 -0.06 2.84 -0.66
N GLY A 31 -0.70 2.76 -1.83
CA GLY A 31 -2.14 3.03 -1.90
C GLY A 31 -2.96 1.86 -1.37
N ALA A 32 -3.65 2.08 -0.26
CA ALA A 32 -4.73 1.19 0.17
C ALA A 32 -5.92 1.30 -0.80
N GLY A 33 -6.75 0.26 -0.86
CA GLY A 33 -8.02 0.30 -1.55
C GLY A 33 -9.05 1.11 -0.77
N GLY A 34 -10.03 1.68 -1.47
CA GLY A 34 -11.19 2.32 -0.85
C GLY A 34 -12.17 1.31 -0.27
N GLY A 35 -12.95 1.76 0.72
CA GLY A 35 -14.16 1.10 1.20
C GLY A 35 -15.43 1.71 0.59
N SER A 36 -16.54 1.00 0.76
CA SER A 36 -17.89 1.47 0.48
C SER A 36 -18.78 1.21 1.70
N ASP A 37 -19.78 2.05 1.87
CA ASP A 37 -20.79 1.97 2.93
C ASP A 37 -22.14 2.33 2.30
N ASN A 38 -23.23 1.73 2.75
CA ASN A 38 -24.58 2.08 2.33
C ASN A 38 -25.45 2.55 3.52
N VAL A 39 -26.52 3.27 3.22
CA VAL A 39 -27.33 4.02 4.22
C VAL A 39 -28.12 3.13 5.21
N ASN A 40 -28.03 1.79 5.13
CA ASN A 40 -28.94 0.93 5.90
C ASN A 40 -28.52 0.73 7.37
N VAL A 41 -29.44 1.10 8.27
CA VAL A 41 -29.36 0.86 9.71
C VAL A 41 -30.17 -0.40 10.07
N PRO A 42 -29.75 -1.26 11.04
CA PRO A 42 -28.48 -1.33 11.73
C PRO A 42 -27.59 -2.42 11.11
N ASP A 43 -26.54 -2.04 10.39
CA ASP A 43 -25.52 -3.02 10.02
C ASP A 43 -24.66 -3.40 11.23
N ASN A 44 -24.26 -4.67 11.28
CA ASN A 44 -23.42 -5.20 12.35
C ASN A 44 -22.04 -5.49 11.79
N TYR A 45 -21.01 -5.18 12.58
CA TYR A 45 -19.62 -5.50 12.24
C TYR A 45 -19.41 -6.89 11.61
N ASN A 46 -18.66 -6.91 10.51
CA ASN A 46 -18.36 -8.04 9.65
C ASN A 46 -19.61 -8.67 8.98
N LYS A 47 -20.62 -7.87 8.62
CA LYS A 47 -21.83 -8.30 7.90
C LYS A 47 -21.96 -7.56 6.56
N THR A 48 -23.19 -7.33 6.14
CA THR A 48 -23.59 -7.12 4.75
C THR A 48 -23.21 -5.75 4.21
N ASP A 49 -22.74 -4.83 5.04
CA ASP A 49 -22.33 -3.47 4.66
C ASP A 49 -20.90 -3.12 5.09
N ASP A 50 -20.11 -4.11 5.52
CA ASP A 50 -18.72 -3.88 5.95
C ASP A 50 -17.74 -4.01 4.78
N GLY A 51 -17.95 -3.21 3.75
CA GLY A 51 -17.08 -3.13 2.58
C GLY A 51 -15.78 -2.40 2.88
N SER A 52 -14.76 -3.09 3.39
CA SER A 52 -13.44 -2.50 3.65
C SER A 52 -12.42 -2.76 2.55
N GLY A 53 -11.59 -1.75 2.29
CA GLY A 53 -10.51 -1.82 1.30
C GLY A 53 -9.27 -2.57 1.81
N GLY A 54 -8.53 -3.16 0.88
CA GLY A 54 -7.26 -3.82 1.13
C GLY A 54 -6.15 -2.86 1.53
N SER A 55 -5.25 -3.31 2.40
CA SER A 55 -3.99 -2.59 2.61
C SER A 55 -3.12 -2.62 1.35
N GLY A 56 -2.46 -1.49 1.10
CA GLY A 56 -1.29 -1.44 0.22
C GLY A 56 -0.01 -1.58 1.02
N GLY A 57 1.13 -1.75 0.36
CA GLY A 57 2.43 -1.71 1.05
C GLY A 57 3.43 -2.75 0.61
N GLY A 58 2.94 -3.93 0.24
CA GLY A 58 3.76 -5.08 -0.10
C GLY A 58 4.16 -5.16 -1.57
N PHE A 59 5.03 -6.12 -1.89
CA PHE A 59 5.24 -6.59 -3.27
C PHE A 59 3.98 -7.22 -3.87
N ILE A 60 3.11 -7.72 -3.00
CA ILE A 60 1.79 -8.21 -3.31
C ILE A 60 0.81 -7.35 -2.49
N GLY A 61 -0.15 -6.71 -3.16
CA GLY A 61 -1.23 -5.97 -2.53
C GLY A 61 -2.22 -6.91 -1.85
N GLN A 62 -2.99 -6.38 -0.89
CA GLN A 62 -4.06 -7.14 -0.25
C GLN A 62 -5.34 -7.08 -1.09
N GLY A 63 -6.15 -8.12 -0.96
CA GLY A 63 -7.50 -8.18 -1.53
C GLY A 63 -8.46 -7.22 -0.82
N TYR A 64 -9.75 -7.50 -0.86
CA TYR A 64 -10.76 -6.63 -0.24
C TYR A 64 -11.81 -7.44 0.49
N TRP A 65 -12.55 -6.80 1.38
CA TRP A 65 -13.63 -7.45 2.09
C TRP A 65 -14.94 -7.25 1.34
N LEU A 66 -15.66 -8.35 1.16
CA LEU A 66 -17.04 -8.40 0.71
C LEU A 66 -17.85 -9.05 1.83
N ASN A 67 -18.80 -8.31 2.38
CA ASN A 67 -19.64 -8.77 3.48
C ASN A 67 -18.82 -9.35 4.66
N GLY A 68 -17.75 -8.66 5.07
CA GLY A 68 -16.84 -9.11 6.13
C GLY A 68 -15.93 -10.31 5.78
N THR A 69 -15.97 -10.82 4.54
CA THR A 69 -15.10 -11.91 4.08
C THR A 69 -14.01 -11.39 3.15
N LEU A 70 -12.74 -11.66 3.48
CA LEU A 70 -11.60 -11.29 2.64
C LEU A 70 -11.60 -12.08 1.33
N ASN A 71 -11.63 -11.37 0.21
CA ASN A 71 -11.44 -11.91 -1.13
C ASN A 71 -10.01 -11.67 -1.61
N SER A 72 -9.24 -12.75 -1.75
CA SER A 72 -7.83 -12.72 -2.14
C SER A 72 -7.56 -13.31 -3.54
N LEU A 73 -8.58 -13.43 -4.39
CA LEU A 73 -8.42 -14.07 -5.70
C LEU A 73 -7.69 -13.18 -6.72
N ARG A 74 -7.67 -11.86 -6.52
CA ARG A 74 -7.06 -10.89 -7.43
C ARG A 74 -6.19 -9.90 -6.67
N LEU A 75 -4.94 -10.30 -6.45
CA LEU A 75 -3.95 -9.51 -5.72
C LEU A 75 -2.98 -8.86 -6.69
N ALA A 76 -2.83 -7.54 -6.59
CA ALA A 76 -1.85 -6.81 -7.40
C ALA A 76 -0.43 -7.23 -7.04
N ASN A 77 0.41 -7.50 -8.04
CA ASN A 77 1.82 -7.85 -7.90
C ASN A 77 2.59 -7.47 -9.18
N SER A 78 3.87 -7.80 -9.22
CA SER A 78 4.75 -7.38 -10.32
C SER A 78 4.41 -7.86 -11.72
N THR A 79 3.53 -8.85 -11.87
CA THR A 79 3.11 -9.40 -13.16
C THR A 79 1.60 -9.40 -13.36
N PHE A 80 0.83 -8.97 -12.35
CA PHE A 80 -0.63 -9.06 -12.36
C PHE A 80 -1.25 -7.87 -11.63
N GLY A 81 -2.19 -7.19 -12.28
CA GLY A 81 -2.79 -5.96 -11.75
C GLY A 81 -3.08 -4.95 -12.84
N PHE A 82 -3.44 -3.74 -12.41
CA PHE A 82 -3.65 -2.60 -13.29
C PHE A 82 -2.36 -1.81 -13.52
N THR A 83 -2.47 -0.76 -14.33
CA THR A 83 -1.34 -0.13 -15.02
C THR A 83 -0.36 0.49 -14.01
N PHE A 84 0.88 0.71 -14.45
CA PHE A 84 1.93 1.30 -13.63
C PHE A 84 1.49 2.64 -13.03
N GLY A 85 1.44 2.71 -11.70
CA GLY A 85 1.03 3.90 -10.97
C GLY A 85 -0.48 4.10 -10.82
N SER A 86 -1.33 3.19 -11.33
CA SER A 86 -2.79 3.33 -11.25
C SER A 86 -3.51 2.03 -10.85
N GLY A 87 -4.44 2.14 -9.92
CA GLY A 87 -5.42 1.10 -9.61
C GLY A 87 -6.63 1.15 -10.53
N GLU A 88 -7.47 0.13 -10.50
CA GLU A 88 -8.72 0.12 -11.25
C GLU A 88 -9.75 1.13 -10.72
N SER A 89 -10.35 1.89 -11.64
CA SER A 89 -11.49 2.75 -11.36
C SER A 89 -12.77 1.94 -11.14
N ALA A 90 -13.61 2.36 -10.19
CA ALA A 90 -14.94 1.80 -10.00
C ALA A 90 -15.81 1.93 -11.26
N GLN A 91 -16.58 0.89 -11.54
CA GLN A 91 -17.52 0.81 -12.67
C GLN A 91 -18.78 0.06 -12.25
N GLU A 92 -19.92 0.44 -12.81
CA GLU A 92 -21.23 -0.11 -12.46
C GLU A 92 -21.39 -1.58 -12.87
N GLU A 93 -21.07 -1.88 -14.12
CA GLU A 93 -21.29 -3.20 -14.74
C GLU A 93 -20.12 -4.18 -14.54
N GLY A 94 -19.11 -3.79 -13.75
CA GLY A 94 -17.88 -4.55 -13.56
C GLY A 94 -16.70 -4.05 -14.38
N SER A 95 -15.59 -4.77 -14.24
CA SER A 95 -14.35 -4.52 -14.95
C SER A 95 -14.52 -4.70 -16.46
N LYS A 96 -13.92 -3.79 -17.23
CA LYS A 96 -13.74 -3.93 -18.68
C LYS A 96 -12.49 -4.74 -19.05
N ASN A 97 -11.60 -4.98 -18.10
CA ASN A 97 -10.47 -5.88 -18.23
C ASN A 97 -10.94 -7.33 -18.03
N LEU A 98 -10.55 -8.23 -18.94
CA LEU A 98 -10.87 -9.68 -18.87
C LEU A 98 -10.36 -10.35 -17.59
N ASN A 99 -9.30 -9.80 -17.00
CA ASN A 99 -8.70 -10.31 -15.77
C ASN A 99 -9.26 -9.65 -14.50
N GLY A 100 -10.07 -8.59 -14.64
CA GLY A 100 -10.66 -7.87 -13.51
C GLY A 100 -11.88 -8.56 -12.91
N VAL A 101 -12.56 -7.88 -11.99
CA VAL A 101 -13.75 -8.42 -11.32
C VAL A 101 -14.99 -8.15 -12.18
N SER A 102 -15.66 -9.20 -12.62
CA SER A 102 -16.89 -9.13 -13.43
C SER A 102 -17.77 -10.36 -13.15
N PRO A 103 -19.11 -10.22 -13.15
CA PRO A 103 -19.87 -8.98 -13.32
C PRO A 103 -19.84 -8.08 -12.08
N GLY A 104 -20.16 -6.80 -12.25
CA GLY A 104 -20.46 -5.91 -11.13
C GLY A 104 -21.75 -6.32 -10.41
N PHE A 105 -21.92 -5.91 -9.15
CA PHE A 105 -23.11 -6.24 -8.35
C PHE A 105 -23.54 -5.08 -7.44
N GLY A 106 -24.84 -4.96 -7.17
CA GLY A 106 -25.36 -3.91 -6.28
C GLY A 106 -25.48 -2.52 -6.92
N TYR A 107 -25.68 -1.50 -6.09
CA TYR A 107 -25.94 -0.11 -6.52
C TYR A 107 -24.66 0.75 -6.49
N SER A 108 -24.77 2.07 -6.42
CA SER A 108 -23.71 3.06 -6.67
C SER A 108 -22.48 3.02 -5.77
N ASP A 109 -22.54 2.34 -4.63
CA ASP A 109 -21.51 2.31 -3.58
C ASP A 109 -20.26 1.52 -3.97
N ARG A 110 -19.49 1.98 -4.95
CA ARG A 110 -18.37 1.22 -5.50
C ARG A 110 -17.04 1.91 -5.24
N ALA A 111 -16.14 1.18 -4.59
CA ALA A 111 -14.81 1.66 -4.29
C ALA A 111 -13.84 1.50 -5.48
N GLY A 112 -12.98 2.50 -5.66
CA GLY A 112 -11.84 2.46 -6.58
C GLY A 112 -10.62 1.87 -5.90
N ALA A 113 -9.83 1.10 -6.65
CA ALA A 113 -8.73 0.33 -6.08
C ALA A 113 -7.51 1.18 -5.68
N GLY A 114 -6.65 0.58 -4.86
CA GLY A 114 -5.38 1.15 -4.44
C GLY A 114 -4.40 1.27 -5.60
N SER A 115 -3.70 2.40 -5.66
CA SER A 115 -2.60 2.62 -6.61
C SER A 115 -1.24 2.20 -6.03
N GLY A 116 -0.30 1.87 -6.90
CA GLY A 116 1.06 1.49 -6.57
C GLY A 116 1.85 1.29 -7.86
N TRP A 117 3.07 0.74 -7.78
CA TRP A 117 3.70 0.24 -9.01
C TRP A 117 2.84 -0.78 -9.75
N PHE A 118 2.10 -1.58 -8.99
CA PHE A 118 1.12 -2.52 -9.47
C PHE A 118 -0.23 -2.15 -8.85
N GLY A 119 -1.18 -1.77 -9.70
CA GLY A 119 -2.49 -1.31 -9.27
C GLY A 119 -3.40 -2.43 -8.78
N GLY A 120 -4.14 -2.15 -7.70
CA GLY A 120 -5.19 -3.00 -7.14
C GLY A 120 -6.40 -3.15 -8.06
N PHE A 121 -7.29 -4.08 -7.70
CA PHE A 121 -8.53 -4.39 -8.41
C PHE A 121 -9.73 -3.75 -7.72
N ALA A 122 -10.67 -3.21 -8.49
CA ALA A 122 -11.94 -2.76 -7.94
C ALA A 122 -12.88 -3.96 -7.85
N SER A 123 -13.65 -4.05 -6.76
CA SER A 123 -14.61 -5.14 -6.56
C SER A 123 -15.84 -5.01 -7.44
N HIS A 124 -16.14 -3.78 -7.87
CA HIS A 124 -17.36 -3.40 -8.58
C HIS A 124 -18.66 -3.82 -7.87
N ASN A 125 -18.60 -4.01 -6.56
CA ASN A 125 -19.73 -4.45 -5.76
C ASN A 125 -20.08 -3.41 -4.69
N GLY A 126 -21.37 -3.05 -4.62
CA GLY A 126 -21.93 -2.02 -3.74
C GLY A 126 -21.56 -2.17 -2.26
N ASN A 127 -21.34 -3.41 -1.81
CA ASN A 127 -21.15 -3.73 -0.40
C ASN A 127 -19.74 -4.27 -0.13
N SER A 128 -18.78 -3.83 -0.93
CA SER A 128 -17.40 -4.30 -0.81
C SER A 128 -16.40 -3.18 -1.05
N GLY A 129 -15.29 -3.25 -0.33
CA GLY A 129 -14.16 -2.41 -0.64
C GLY A 129 -13.45 -2.85 -1.91
N SER A 130 -12.23 -2.35 -2.09
CA SER A 130 -11.40 -2.62 -3.26
C SER A 130 -10.00 -3.05 -2.84
N GLY A 131 -9.28 -3.74 -3.73
CA GLY A 131 -7.96 -4.26 -3.43
C GLY A 131 -6.93 -3.14 -3.28
N GLY A 132 -5.96 -3.35 -2.39
CA GLY A 132 -4.82 -2.46 -2.24
C GLY A 132 -3.85 -2.55 -3.44
N GLY A 133 -3.14 -1.46 -3.68
CA GLY A 133 -2.02 -1.40 -4.62
C GLY A 133 -0.72 -1.90 -3.98
N SER A 134 0.27 -2.20 -4.80
CA SER A 134 1.59 -2.57 -4.31
C SER A 134 2.37 -1.37 -3.76
N SER A 135 3.59 -1.65 -3.30
CA SER A 135 4.59 -0.62 -3.01
C SER A 135 4.80 0.36 -4.18
N TRP A 136 5.01 1.63 -3.85
CA TRP A 136 5.54 2.67 -4.77
C TRP A 136 7.07 2.69 -4.80
N ALA A 137 7.74 1.93 -3.92
CA ALA A 137 9.17 1.71 -4.05
C ALA A 137 9.42 0.70 -5.17
N LEU A 138 10.17 1.10 -6.19
CA LEU A 138 10.61 0.18 -7.24
C LEU A 138 11.82 -0.57 -6.74
N CYS A 139 11.69 -1.87 -6.53
CA CYS A 139 12.74 -2.66 -5.90
C CYS A 139 13.37 -3.62 -6.89
N ALA A 140 14.65 -3.93 -6.70
CA ALA A 140 15.40 -4.84 -7.56
C ALA A 140 14.85 -6.28 -7.58
N ASN A 141 14.08 -6.66 -6.55
CA ASN A 141 13.43 -7.97 -6.45
C ASN A 141 12.03 -8.02 -7.08
N ALA A 142 11.51 -6.91 -7.62
CA ALA A 142 10.27 -6.91 -8.40
C ALA A 142 10.55 -7.28 -9.85
N ILE A 143 9.60 -7.95 -10.50
CA ILE A 143 9.65 -8.14 -11.95
C ILE A 143 9.29 -6.80 -12.61
N ILE A 144 10.27 -6.16 -13.24
CA ILE A 144 10.07 -4.89 -13.95
C ILE A 144 9.95 -5.18 -15.44
N PRO A 145 8.84 -4.77 -16.09
CA PRO A 145 8.67 -4.93 -17.53
C PRO A 145 9.84 -4.30 -18.29
N GLN A 146 10.33 -5.04 -19.29
CA GLN A 146 11.38 -4.55 -20.16
C GLN A 146 10.77 -3.69 -21.29
N GLY A 147 11.50 -2.67 -21.71
CA GLY A 147 11.07 -1.78 -22.80
C GLY A 147 10.17 -0.63 -22.36
N SER A 148 9.39 -0.09 -23.29
CA SER A 148 8.51 1.07 -23.04
C SER A 148 7.31 0.67 -22.19
N ILE A 149 7.17 1.28 -21.02
CA ILE A 149 6.02 1.10 -20.13
C ILE A 149 4.99 2.18 -20.50
N PRO A 150 3.76 1.83 -20.90
CA PRO A 150 2.74 2.84 -21.20
C PRO A 150 2.12 3.39 -19.91
N ALA A 151 2.13 4.71 -19.77
CA ALA A 151 1.27 5.43 -18.85
C ALA A 151 -0.09 5.66 -19.53
N LYS A 152 -1.15 5.11 -18.94
CA LYS A 152 -2.54 5.31 -19.38
C LYS A 152 -3.24 6.29 -18.45
N GLY A 153 -4.14 7.09 -18.99
CA GLY A 153 -4.93 8.02 -18.18
C GLY A 153 -6.04 7.31 -17.41
N SER A 154 -7.03 8.09 -16.97
CA SER A 154 -8.06 7.65 -16.04
C SER A 154 -9.20 6.84 -16.69
N PHE A 155 -9.28 6.81 -18.02
CA PHE A 155 -10.38 6.18 -18.74
C PHE A 155 -9.95 4.85 -19.39
N TRP A 156 -10.88 3.89 -19.42
CA TRP A 156 -10.60 2.58 -20.04
C TRP A 156 -10.34 2.68 -21.55
N MET A 157 -11.17 3.43 -22.27
CA MET A 157 -10.99 3.71 -23.70
C MET A 157 -10.33 5.07 -23.86
N GLU A 158 -9.02 5.10 -23.63
CA GLU A 158 -8.21 6.30 -23.81
C GLU A 158 -7.26 6.08 -24.98
N ASN A 159 -7.32 6.97 -25.97
CA ASN A 159 -6.48 6.90 -27.17
C ASN A 159 -5.09 7.51 -26.94
N GLU A 160 -4.91 8.23 -25.83
CA GLU A 160 -3.65 8.84 -25.44
C GLU A 160 -2.89 7.89 -24.51
N SER A 161 -1.71 7.47 -24.95
CA SER A 161 -0.77 6.70 -24.16
C SER A 161 0.59 7.38 -24.28
N HIS A 162 1.20 7.67 -23.14
CA HIS A 162 2.54 8.25 -23.09
C HIS A 162 3.53 7.22 -22.56
N PRO A 163 4.83 7.30 -22.92
CA PRO A 163 5.86 6.57 -22.21
C PRO A 163 5.83 6.98 -20.74
N TYR A 164 5.86 6.01 -19.85
CA TYR A 164 6.06 6.25 -18.43
C TYR A 164 7.42 6.91 -18.24
N SER A 165 7.51 7.92 -17.37
CA SER A 165 8.72 8.76 -17.25
C SER A 165 9.93 8.03 -16.66
N PHE A 166 9.73 6.84 -16.09
CA PHE A 166 10.79 6.00 -15.56
C PHE A 166 11.28 4.99 -16.61
N SER A 167 12.60 4.83 -16.69
CA SER A 167 13.34 3.80 -17.40
C SER A 167 14.26 3.04 -16.46
N LEU A 168 14.51 1.76 -16.74
CA LEU A 168 15.47 0.94 -16.00
C LEU A 168 16.89 1.51 -16.00
N ASN A 169 17.22 2.37 -16.96
CA ASN A 169 18.51 3.04 -17.06
C ASN A 169 18.64 4.28 -16.15
N ASP A 170 17.56 4.73 -15.52
CA ASP A 170 17.56 5.98 -14.74
C ASP A 170 18.17 5.80 -13.34
N GLY A 171 18.48 4.57 -12.92
CA GLY A 171 19.14 4.28 -11.65
C GLY A 171 18.24 4.37 -10.40
N TYR A 172 16.93 4.54 -10.57
CA TYR A 172 15.97 4.67 -9.47
C TYR A 172 15.38 3.32 -8.99
N ILE A 173 16.22 2.30 -8.81
CA ILE A 173 15.83 0.99 -8.28
C ILE A 173 16.40 0.84 -6.87
N PHE A 174 15.55 0.66 -5.88
CA PHE A 174 15.96 0.47 -4.50
C PHE A 174 16.41 -0.98 -4.24
N SER A 175 17.49 -1.13 -3.47
CA SER A 175 17.85 -2.38 -2.80
C SER A 175 17.35 -2.36 -1.35
N ASP A 176 17.20 -3.55 -0.75
CA ASP A 176 16.95 -3.71 0.70
C ASP A 176 15.67 -3.04 1.25
N VAL A 177 14.66 -2.85 0.39
CA VAL A 177 13.38 -2.29 0.80
C VAL A 177 12.65 -3.27 1.70
N LYS A 178 12.40 -2.83 2.94
CA LYS A 178 11.53 -3.52 3.88
C LYS A 178 10.12 -2.96 3.73
N THR A 179 9.17 -3.84 3.41
CA THR A 179 7.76 -3.49 3.30
C THR A 179 7.01 -4.04 4.51
N PHE A 180 6.18 -3.21 5.12
CA PHE A 180 5.31 -3.61 6.21
C PHE A 180 3.89 -3.19 5.85
N PRO A 181 2.96 -4.13 5.64
CA PRO A 181 1.57 -3.78 5.44
C PRO A 181 1.03 -3.15 6.71
N GLY A 182 0.24 -2.08 6.56
CA GLY A 182 -0.44 -1.44 7.68
C GLY A 182 -1.32 -2.42 8.46
N ILE A 183 -1.89 -3.40 7.73
CA ILE A 183 -2.79 -4.46 8.21
C ILE A 183 -2.67 -5.65 7.25
N TRP A 184 -2.07 -6.77 7.66
CA TRP A 184 -2.03 -8.00 6.83
C TRP A 184 -3.17 -8.97 7.17
N ASP A 185 -3.65 -8.94 8.41
CA ASP A 185 -4.76 -9.74 8.93
C ASP A 185 -5.54 -8.92 9.98
N GLY A 186 -6.88 -9.01 9.98
CA GLY A 186 -7.79 -8.34 10.93
C GLY A 186 -8.13 -6.85 10.64
N ASN A 187 -8.70 -6.16 11.64
CA ASN A 187 -9.31 -4.81 11.49
C ASN A 187 -8.50 -3.67 12.11
N GLY A 188 -7.19 -3.85 12.20
CA GLY A 188 -6.22 -2.75 12.26
C GLY A 188 -5.72 -2.33 13.64
N ARG A 189 -4.43 -2.61 13.88
CA ARG A 189 -3.52 -1.74 14.65
C ARG A 189 -2.14 -1.83 14.00
N LEU A 190 -1.64 -0.69 13.52
CA LEU A 190 -0.28 -0.57 13.02
C LEU A 190 0.67 -0.37 14.22
N VAL A 191 1.55 -1.34 14.49
CA VAL A 191 2.64 -1.21 15.46
C VAL A 191 3.95 -1.40 14.71
N ILE A 192 4.60 -0.30 14.35
CA ILE A 192 5.93 -0.32 13.73
C ILE A 192 6.95 -0.12 14.85
N THR A 193 7.68 -1.18 15.20
CA THR A 193 8.84 -1.10 16.09
C THR A 193 10.10 -1.20 15.23
N ILE A 194 10.79 -0.09 15.02
CA ILE A 194 12.10 -0.06 14.35
C ILE A 194 13.17 -0.22 15.44
N LEU A 195 13.84 -1.37 15.46
CA LEU A 195 14.99 -1.59 16.32
C LEU A 195 16.26 -1.21 15.56
N ASP A 196 16.68 0.04 15.66
CA ASP A 196 18.01 0.46 15.24
C ASP A 196 18.98 0.27 16.41
N SER A 197 19.78 -0.79 16.36
CA SER A 197 21.14 -0.72 16.90
C SER A 197 22.13 -0.89 15.75
N ILE A 198 22.32 0.19 15.01
CA ILE A 198 23.54 0.33 14.23
C ILE A 198 24.61 0.75 15.24
N VAL A 199 25.35 -0.24 15.76
CA VAL A 199 26.68 0.05 16.31
C VAL A 199 27.48 0.59 15.13
N TYR A 200 27.65 1.90 15.05
CA TYR A 200 28.59 2.51 14.12
C TYR A 200 29.99 2.14 14.59
N PRO A 201 30.79 1.33 13.85
CA PRO A 201 32.23 1.38 14.04
C PRO A 201 32.70 2.62 13.27
N SER A 202 32.38 3.82 13.78
CA SER A 202 33.07 5.01 13.30
C SER A 202 34.49 4.93 13.85
N CYS A 203 35.43 4.54 13.00
CA CYS A 203 36.84 4.78 13.24
C CYS A 203 36.99 6.27 13.54
N MET A 204 37.57 6.62 14.70
CA MET A 204 37.81 7.99 15.21
C MET A 204 36.79 8.53 16.21
N CYS A 205 36.58 7.80 17.31
CA CYS A 205 36.45 8.46 18.61
C CYS A 205 37.69 8.10 19.43
N ASN A 206 38.75 8.89 19.32
CA ASN A 206 39.74 9.01 20.40
C ASN A 206 39.01 9.63 21.59
N HIS A 207 38.22 8.82 22.30
CA HIS A 207 37.86 9.16 23.66
C HIS A 207 39.17 9.11 24.44
N TYR A 208 39.69 10.28 24.75
CA TYR A 208 40.58 10.48 25.88
C TYR A 208 39.90 9.86 27.10
N LEU A 209 40.23 8.60 27.37
CA LEU A 209 39.96 7.96 28.64
C LEU A 209 40.80 8.72 29.67
N HIS A 210 40.23 9.79 30.22
CA HIS A 210 40.69 10.34 31.48
C HIS A 210 40.46 9.25 32.53
N TYR A 211 41.48 8.44 32.78
CA TYR A 211 41.56 7.59 33.95
C TYR A 211 41.56 8.50 35.18
N SER A 212 40.39 8.78 35.75
CA SER A 212 40.32 9.30 37.12
C SER A 212 40.54 8.10 38.05
N TYR A 213 41.75 8.00 38.58
CA TYR A 213 42.05 7.14 39.71
C TYR A 213 41.17 7.56 40.89
N SER A 214 40.16 6.77 41.21
CA SER A 214 39.60 6.74 42.56
C SER A 214 39.62 5.29 43.03
N LEU A 215 40.67 5.00 43.81
CA LEU A 215 40.78 3.84 44.70
C LEU A 215 39.43 3.57 45.38
N PHE A 216 38.95 2.33 45.31
CA PHE A 216 38.21 1.76 46.43
C PHE A 216 38.69 0.32 46.67
N LEU A 217 39.74 0.22 47.48
CA LEU A 217 40.02 -0.94 48.32
C LEU A 217 38.98 -0.95 49.44
N VAL A 218 38.17 -2.01 49.53
CA VAL A 218 37.58 -2.44 50.80
C VAL A 218 37.71 -3.96 50.89
N PHE A 219 38.68 -4.41 51.69
CA PHE A 219 38.65 -5.71 52.33
C PHE A 219 37.73 -5.63 53.55
N PHE A 220 36.90 -6.65 53.77
CA PHE A 220 36.69 -7.20 55.11
C PHE A 220 36.37 -8.69 55.04
N LEU A 221 37.06 -9.43 55.91
CA LEU A 221 37.03 -10.87 56.11
C LEU A 221 35.69 -11.38 56.65
N MET A 222 35.29 -12.57 56.20
CA MET A 222 35.00 -13.73 57.06
C MET A 222 35.47 -14.99 56.34
#